data_AF-A0A4Y2C002-F1
#
_entry.id   AF-A0A4Y2C002-F1
#
_cell.length_a   1.000
_cell.length_b   1.000
_cell.length_c   1.000
_cell.angle_alpha   90.00
_cell.angle_beta   90.00
_cell.angle_gamma   90.00
#
_symmetry.space_group_name_H-M   'P 1'
#
loop_
_entity.id
_entity.type
_entity.pdbx_description
1 polymer ?
#
loop_
_entity_poly.entity_id
_entity_poly.type
_entity_poly.pdbx_seq_one_letter_code
_entity_poly.pdbx_strand_id
1 'polypeptide(L)'
;MLSTIYLKMPMGKELSECEVRKILFDKGTGKSEREIDRLMKRSKTAIHSVIIRKDNSNEIKRSGRKRILTARNDDEFFNYQTKKGLSIRKLLKCFGKITSACHSLEES
;
A
#
# COMPACT_ATOMS: atom_id res chain seq x y z
N MET A 1 -23.88 9.93 -9.66
CA MET A 1 -23.89 9.40 -8.28
C MET A 1 -22.46 9.04 -7.92
N LEU A 2 -21.81 9.82 -7.04
CA LEU A 2 -20.45 9.52 -6.59
C LEU A 2 -20.56 8.46 -5.49
N SER A 3 -20.19 7.22 -5.79
CA SER A 3 -20.10 6.16 -4.79
C SER A 3 -18.92 6.47 -3.86
N THR A 4 -19.22 6.91 -2.65
CA THR A 4 -18.22 7.09 -1.58
C THR A 4 -17.52 5.76 -1.31
N ILE A 5 -16.27 5.62 -1.75
CA ILE A 5 -15.47 4.42 -1.49
C ILE A 5 -14.98 4.49 -0.04
N TYR A 6 -15.70 3.87 0.88
CA TYR A 6 -15.20 3.63 2.23
C TYR A 6 -14.02 2.66 2.16
N LEU A 7 -12.79 3.17 2.23
CA LEU A 7 -11.58 2.36 2.36
C LEU A 7 -11.52 1.77 3.78
N LYS A 8 -12.33 0.74 4.04
CA LYS A 8 -12.24 -0.04 5.27
C LYS A 8 -10.89 -0.76 5.29
N MET A 9 -10.13 -0.61 6.38
CA MET A 9 -8.86 -1.30 6.55
C MET A 9 -9.09 -2.81 6.41
N PRO A 10 -8.38 -3.51 5.50
CA PRO A 10 -8.57 -4.93 5.30
C PRO A 10 -8.07 -5.65 6.55
N MET A 11 -8.95 -6.44 7.13
CA MET A 11 -8.62 -7.31 8.26
C MET A 11 -8.52 -8.73 7.71
N GLY A 12 -7.33 -9.34 7.80
CA GLY A 12 -7.11 -10.74 7.41
C GLY A 12 -5.96 -10.94 6.44
N LYS A 13 -5.76 -12.21 6.07
CA LYS A 13 -4.75 -12.62 5.08
C LYS A 13 -5.24 -12.31 3.67
N GLU A 14 -4.32 -11.86 2.82
CA GLU A 14 -4.56 -11.71 1.39
C GLU A 14 -4.99 -13.04 0.77
N LEU A 15 -5.80 -12.95 -0.28
CA LEU A 15 -6.19 -14.11 -1.08
C LEU A 15 -5.01 -14.47 -1.98
N SER A 16 -4.65 -15.75 -1.98
CA SER A 16 -3.66 -16.25 -2.93
C SER A 16 -4.20 -16.18 -4.35
N GLU A 17 -3.30 -16.13 -5.33
CA GLU A 17 -3.69 -16.09 -6.74
C GLU A 17 -4.56 -17.28 -7.16
N CYS A 18 -4.26 -18.48 -6.63
CA CYS A 18 -5.07 -19.68 -6.85
C CYS A 18 -6.50 -19.52 -6.32
N GLU A 19 -6.67 -18.94 -5.13
CA GLU A 19 -7.99 -18.67 -4.56
C GLU A 19 -8.75 -17.64 -5.39
N VAL A 20 -8.06 -16.58 -5.85
CA VAL A 20 -8.64 -15.54 -6.72
C VAL A 20 -9.16 -16.15 -8.02
N ARG A 21 -8.34 -16.96 -8.72
CA ARG A 21 -8.75 -17.63 -9.96
C ARG A 21 -9.94 -18.56 -9.73
N LYS A 22 -9.96 -19.29 -8.61
CA LYS A 22 -11.06 -20.19 -8.25
C LYS A 22 -12.37 -19.44 -8.00
N ILE A 23 -12.33 -18.31 -7.28
CA ILE A 23 -13.48 -17.43 -7.06
C ILE A 23 -14.05 -16.94 -8.40
N LEU A 24 -13.18 -16.50 -9.31
CA LEU A 24 -13.58 -16.01 -10.62
C LEU A 24 -14.15 -17.10 -11.52
N PHE A 25 -13.57 -18.30 -11.48
CA PHE A 25 -14.10 -19.47 -12.18
C PHE A 25 -15.49 -19.83 -11.69
N ASP A 26 -15.66 -19.97 -10.37
CA ASP A 26 -16.95 -20.31 -9.76
C ASP A 26 -18.02 -19.26 -10.07
N LYS A 27 -17.66 -17.97 -10.06
CA LYS A 27 -18.54 -16.88 -10.49
C LYS A 27 -18.94 -16.99 -11.97
N GLY A 28 -18.00 -17.33 -12.85
CA GLY A 28 -18.26 -17.57 -14.27
C GLY A 28 -19.17 -18.76 -14.54
N THR A 29 -19.16 -19.79 -13.69
CA THR A 29 -20.09 -20.93 -13.76
C THR A 29 -21.51 -20.63 -13.24
N GLY A 30 -21.76 -19.41 -12.77
CA GLY A 30 -23.08 -18.99 -12.29
C GLY A 30 -23.36 -19.25 -10.81
N LYS A 31 -22.35 -19.67 -10.02
CA LYS A 31 -22.52 -19.84 -8.57
C LYS A 31 -22.76 -18.51 -7.87
N SER A 32 -23.60 -18.53 -6.84
CA SER A 32 -23.87 -17.36 -6.00
C SER A 32 -22.69 -17.04 -5.08
N GLU A 33 -22.53 -15.77 -4.68
CA GLU A 33 -21.45 -15.37 -3.76
C GLU A 33 -21.49 -16.14 -2.42
N ARG A 34 -22.69 -16.50 -1.96
CA ARG A 34 -22.87 -17.28 -0.72
C ARG A 34 -22.36 -18.72 -0.85
N GLU A 35 -22.53 -19.33 -2.01
CA GLU A 35 -21.99 -20.67 -2.28
C GLU A 35 -20.47 -20.63 -2.37
N ILE A 36 -19.93 -19.61 -3.03
CA ILE A 36 -18.47 -19.40 -3.13
C ILE A 36 -17.86 -19.18 -1.74
N ASP A 37 -18.51 -18.41 -0.85
CA ASP A 37 -18.09 -18.22 0.55
C ASP A 37 -17.97 -19.55 1.29
N ARG A 38 -19.02 -20.38 1.22
CA ARG A 38 -19.03 -21.70 1.87
C ARG A 38 -17.94 -22.63 1.31
N LEU A 39 -17.71 -22.63 0.00
CA LEU A 39 -16.72 -23.48 -0.66
C LEU A 39 -15.28 -23.04 -0.36
N MET A 40 -15.03 -21.74 -0.35
CA MET A 40 -13.70 -21.16 -0.16
C MET A 40 -13.34 -20.96 1.31
N LYS A 41 -14.33 -20.97 2.22
CA LYS A 41 -14.16 -20.63 3.65
C LYS A 41 -13.51 -19.25 3.83
N ARG A 42 -13.93 -18.28 3.01
CA ARG A 42 -13.42 -16.89 2.98
C ARG A 42 -14.59 -15.93 3.04
N SER A 43 -14.42 -14.82 3.75
CA SER A 43 -15.53 -13.89 3.99
C SER A 43 -16.19 -13.40 2.69
N LYS A 44 -17.53 -13.28 2.74
CA LYS A 44 -18.32 -12.68 1.65
C LYS A 44 -17.74 -11.36 1.12
N THR A 45 -17.24 -10.48 1.98
CA THR A 45 -16.66 -9.18 1.59
C THR A 45 -15.37 -9.34 0.79
N ALA A 46 -14.52 -10.31 1.11
CA ALA A 46 -13.30 -10.58 0.36
C ALA A 46 -13.61 -11.12 -1.04
N ILE A 47 -14.58 -12.04 -1.13
CA ILE A 47 -15.05 -12.59 -2.42
C ILE A 47 -15.67 -11.49 -3.29
N HIS A 48 -16.58 -10.70 -2.71
CA HIS A 48 -17.23 -9.61 -3.41
C HIS A 48 -16.22 -8.57 -3.93
N SER A 49 -15.17 -8.28 -3.14
CA SER A 49 -14.09 -7.39 -3.57
C SER A 49 -13.32 -7.93 -4.78
N VAL A 50 -13.07 -9.24 -4.86
CA VAL A 50 -12.40 -9.86 -6.02
C VAL A 50 -13.27 -9.76 -7.27
N ILE A 51 -14.57 -10.03 -7.14
CA ILE A 51 -15.52 -9.95 -8.26
C ILE A 51 -15.56 -8.51 -8.80
N ILE A 52 -15.71 -7.51 -7.93
CA ILE A 52 -15.76 -6.09 -8.34
C ILE A 52 -14.42 -5.60 -8.90
N ARG A 53 -13.28 -6.06 -8.35
CA ARG A 53 -11.94 -5.63 -8.81
C ARG A 53 -11.62 -6.12 -10.21
N LYS A 54 -12.10 -7.31 -10.61
CA LYS A 54 -11.89 -7.79 -11.99
C LYS A 54 -12.49 -6.83 -13.02
N ASP A 55 -13.66 -6.29 -12.71
CA ASP A 55 -14.36 -5.36 -13.60
C ASP A 55 -13.72 -3.96 -13.60
N ASN A 56 -12.95 -3.64 -12.56
CA ASN A 56 -12.22 -2.38 -12.40
C ASN A 56 -10.70 -2.61 -12.48
N SER A 57 -10.17 -2.71 -13.70
CA SER A 57 -8.76 -3.01 -14.00
C SER A 57 -7.72 -1.99 -13.47
N ASN A 58 -8.15 -0.90 -12.85
CA ASN A 58 -7.29 0.11 -12.25
C ASN A 58 -6.97 -0.23 -10.80
N GLU A 59 -6.00 -1.12 -10.58
CA GLU A 59 -5.44 -1.35 -9.25
C GLU A 59 -4.66 -0.12 -8.78
N ILE A 60 -5.32 0.76 -8.02
CA ILE A 60 -4.63 1.86 -7.34
C ILE A 60 -3.79 1.26 -6.20
N LYS A 61 -2.47 1.27 -6.39
CA LYS A 61 -1.53 0.93 -5.32
C LYS A 61 -1.70 1.92 -4.17
N ARG A 62 -1.69 1.41 -2.94
CA ARG A 62 -1.69 2.27 -1.75
C ARG A 62 -0.44 3.14 -1.78
N SER A 63 -0.61 4.44 -1.53
CA SER A 63 0.52 5.32 -1.29
C SER A 63 1.21 4.89 0.01
N GLY A 64 2.53 4.71 -0.07
CA GLY A 64 3.35 4.44 1.11
C GLY A 64 3.47 5.68 2.00
N ARG A 65 4.08 5.50 3.17
CA ARG A 65 4.48 6.64 4.00
C ARG A 65 5.43 7.53 3.21
N LYS A 66 5.20 8.85 3.24
CA LYS A 66 6.12 9.82 2.63
C LYS A 66 7.52 9.66 3.22
N ARG A 67 8.54 9.67 2.37
CA ARG A 67 9.94 9.61 2.81
C ARG A 67 10.27 10.89 3.57
N ILE A 68 11.07 10.76 4.63
CA ILE A 68 11.51 11.90 5.46
C ILE A 68 12.49 12.78 4.67
N LEU A 69 13.32 12.16 3.84
CA LEU A 69 14.26 12.87 2.97
C LEU A 69 13.57 13.26 1.66
N THR A 70 13.82 14.50 1.25
CA THR A 70 13.48 14.98 -0.09
C THR A 70 14.47 14.40 -1.11
N ALA A 71 14.08 14.39 -2.40
CA ALA A 71 14.96 13.93 -3.48
C ALA A 71 16.31 14.66 -3.48
N ARG A 72 16.30 15.98 -3.23
CA ARG A 72 17.52 16.80 -3.11
C ARG A 72 18.44 16.32 -1.98
N ASN A 73 17.87 15.97 -0.83
CA ASN A 73 18.67 15.50 0.30
C ASN A 73 19.27 14.11 0.02
N ASP A 74 18.53 13.25 -0.69
CA ASP A 74 19.07 11.97 -1.18
C ASP A 74 20.27 12.21 -2.12
N ASP A 75 20.16 13.12 -3.08
CA ASP A 75 21.25 13.46 -4.00
C ASP A 75 22.48 14.02 -3.27
N GLU A 76 22.26 14.92 -2.30
CA GLU A 76 23.34 15.45 -1.48
C GLU A 76 23.98 14.33 -0.64
N PHE A 77 23.19 13.46 -0.04
CA PHE A 77 23.67 12.32 0.75
C PHE A 77 24.56 11.40 -0.10
N PHE A 78 24.11 11.04 -1.30
CA PHE A 78 24.89 10.24 -2.24
C PHE A 78 26.20 10.93 -2.63
N ASN A 79 26.17 12.24 -2.92
CA ASN A 79 27.37 13.01 -3.25
C ASN A 79 28.38 13.06 -2.09
N TYR A 80 27.92 13.27 -0.86
CA TYR A 80 28.82 13.28 0.29
C TYR A 80 29.43 11.90 0.56
N GLN A 81 28.68 10.82 0.35
CA GLN A 81 29.19 9.47 0.49
C GLN A 81 30.23 9.16 -0.60
N THR A 82 29.91 9.43 -1.87
CA THR A 82 30.80 9.11 -3.01
C THR A 82 32.01 10.01 -3.11
N LYS A 83 31.86 11.34 -2.94
CA LYS A 83 32.96 12.29 -3.11
C LYS A 83 33.82 12.46 -1.87
N LYS A 84 33.21 12.39 -0.67
CA LYS A 84 33.91 12.66 0.60
C LYS A 84 34.18 11.42 1.44
N GLY A 85 33.66 10.24 1.06
CA GLY A 85 33.86 9.00 1.82
C GLY A 85 33.36 9.08 3.26
N LEU A 86 32.35 9.92 3.53
CA LEU A 86 31.90 10.19 4.89
C LEU A 86 31.15 9.00 5.47
N SER A 87 31.48 8.64 6.71
CA SER A 87 30.73 7.64 7.47
C SER A 87 29.27 8.08 7.67
N ILE A 88 28.33 7.13 7.69
CA ILE A 88 26.89 7.37 7.86
C ILE A 88 26.59 8.25 9.09
N ARG A 89 27.29 8.05 10.21
CA ARG A 89 27.10 8.85 11.43
C ARG A 89 27.49 10.32 11.24
N LYS A 90 28.51 10.61 10.43
CA LYS A 90 28.90 12.00 10.09
C LYS A 90 27.90 12.62 9.12
N LEU A 91 27.43 11.87 8.12
CA LEU A 91 26.36 12.31 7.22
C LEU A 91 25.11 12.69 8.01
N LEU A 92 24.64 11.81 8.89
CA LEU A 92 23.49 12.06 9.76
C LEU A 92 23.66 13.29 10.66
N LYS A 93 24.88 13.63 11.09
CA LYS A 93 25.14 14.90 11.80
C LYS A 93 25.06 16.12 10.87
N CYS A 94 25.60 16.03 9.66
CA CYS A 94 25.52 17.10 8.67
C CYS A 94 24.07 17.38 8.23
N PHE A 95 23.27 16.32 8.07
CA PHE A 95 21.83 16.38 7.80
C PHE A 95 20.98 16.49 9.08
N GLY A 96 21.62 16.51 10.26
CA GLY A 96 21.03 16.33 11.59
C GLY A 96 20.22 17.50 12.13
N LYS A 97 19.89 18.50 11.30
CA LYS A 97 18.86 19.50 11.61
C LYS A 97 17.51 19.19 10.95
N ILE A 98 17.33 17.99 10.39
CA ILE A 98 16.01 17.56 9.87
C ILE A 98 15.18 16.85 10.95
N THR A 99 15.79 16.38 12.04
CA THR A 99 15.09 15.71 13.15
C THR A 99 14.50 16.66 14.20
N SER A 100 14.74 17.98 14.14
CA SER A 100 14.01 18.95 14.98
C SER A 100 12.70 19.42 14.36
N ALA A 101 12.39 19.04 13.11
CA ALA A 101 11.13 19.37 12.45
C ALA A 101 9.94 18.47 12.88
N CYS A 102 10.09 17.69 13.96
CA CYS A 102 8.95 17.13 14.68
C CYS A 102 8.19 18.18 15.51
N HIS A 103 8.59 19.46 15.49
CA HIS A 103 7.93 20.54 16.24
C HIS A 103 7.13 21.56 15.41
N SER A 104 6.81 21.29 14.14
CA SER A 104 6.01 22.22 13.32
C SER A 104 4.74 21.60 12.72
N LEU A 105 4.15 20.63 13.43
CA LEU A 105 2.73 20.27 13.27
C LEU A 105 1.86 21.00 14.30
N GLU A 106 2.21 22.23 14.63
CA GLU A 106 1.32 23.20 15.24
C GLU A 106 1.37 24.44 14.35
N GLU A 107 0.18 24.95 14.01
CA GLU A 107 -0.10 26.15 13.21
C GLU A 107 -0.10 26.00 11.67
N SER A 108 -1.19 25.45 11.13
CA SER A 108 -2.11 26.10 10.17
C SER A 108 -3.19 25.13 9.70
#